data_AF-A0A7X6ZFU4-F1
#
_entry.id   AF-A0A7X6ZFU4-F1
#
_cell.length_a   1.000
_cell.length_b   1.000
_cell.length_c   1.000
_cell.angle_alpha   90.00
_cell.angle_beta   90.00
_cell.angle_gamma   90.00
#
_symmetry.space_group_name_H-M   'P 1'
#
loop_
_entity.id
_entity.type
_entity.pdbx_description
1 polymer ?
#
loop_
_entity_poly.entity_id
_entity_poly.type
_entity_poly.pdbx_seq_one_letter_code
_entity_poly.pdbx_strand_id
1 'polypeptide(L)'
;YYHNTGQSVEADLDMTPFDWKKYGSGTVHILNGSSGGTDESTRIVFSDKKLSTQVLMNADSNTRVYLGDGPFKSVQNRVPLVMFSRQGNDVIFAAVIEPKPTGTDFGLTKIAVSGQKNCPEILIDRGGNVDKVSLDPFTRIDIALSSGILLSVDGIQH
;
A
#
# COMPACT_ATOMS: atom_id res chain seq x y z
N TYR A 1 7.30 0.69 -6.17
CA TYR A 1 7.01 -0.74 -6.42
C TYR A 1 7.40 -1.51 -5.18
N TYR A 2 6.51 -2.36 -4.68
CA TYR A 2 6.84 -3.34 -3.65
C TYR A 2 7.08 -4.68 -4.37
N HIS A 3 8.20 -5.35 -4.06
CA HIS A 3 8.56 -6.65 -4.64
C HIS A 3 8.52 -7.70 -3.53
N ASN A 4 7.63 -8.68 -3.68
CA ASN A 4 7.58 -9.88 -2.87
C ASN A 4 7.80 -11.07 -3.81
N THR A 5 8.58 -12.08 -3.42
CA THR A 5 8.71 -13.34 -4.17
C THR A 5 7.46 -14.22 -4.12
N GLY A 6 6.30 -13.62 -3.80
CA GLY A 6 5.01 -14.26 -3.79
C GLY A 6 4.69 -14.89 -5.14
N GLN A 7 3.77 -15.85 -5.11
CA GLN A 7 3.32 -16.58 -6.28
C GLN A 7 2.08 -15.94 -6.91
N SER A 8 1.32 -15.15 -6.15
CA SER A 8 0.14 -14.44 -6.64
C SER A 8 -0.04 -13.09 -5.95
N VAL A 9 -0.83 -12.23 -6.58
CA VAL A 9 -1.37 -11.01 -6.00
C VAL A 9 -2.85 -10.90 -6.34
N GLU A 10 -3.65 -10.52 -5.35
CA GLU A 10 -5.09 -10.32 -5.47
C GLU A 10 -5.46 -8.97 -4.87
N ALA A 11 -6.45 -8.32 -5.47
CA ALA A 11 -7.06 -7.10 -4.96
C ALA A 11 -8.53 -7.37 -4.64
N ASP A 12 -9.01 -6.80 -3.54
CA ASP A 12 -10.45 -6.76 -3.22
C ASP A 12 -11.12 -5.65 -4.05
N LEU A 13 -11.13 -5.84 -5.37
CA LEU A 13 -11.63 -4.89 -6.35
C LEU A 13 -12.02 -5.60 -7.64
N ASP A 14 -13.00 -5.06 -8.35
CA ASP A 14 -13.31 -5.50 -9.70
C ASP A 14 -12.17 -5.11 -10.66
N MET A 15 -11.39 -6.11 -11.07
CA MET A 15 -10.23 -5.92 -11.92
C MET A 15 -10.55 -6.26 -13.38
N THR A 16 -10.05 -5.42 -14.28
CA THR A 16 -10.16 -5.62 -15.73
C THR A 16 -8.78 -5.84 -16.35
N PRO A 17 -8.65 -6.65 -17.41
CA PRO A 17 -7.37 -6.83 -18.11
C PRO A 17 -6.75 -5.49 -18.52
N PHE A 18 -5.45 -5.34 -18.31
CA PHE A 18 -4.71 -4.12 -18.55
C PHE A 18 -3.43 -4.38 -19.35
N ASP A 19 -3.23 -3.60 -20.42
CA ASP A 19 -2.02 -3.68 -21.25
C ASP A 19 -0.96 -2.69 -20.76
N TRP A 20 -0.01 -3.19 -19.98
CA TRP A 20 1.11 -2.42 -19.45
C TRP A 20 1.96 -1.73 -20.52
N LYS A 21 1.97 -2.22 -21.77
CA LYS A 21 2.74 -1.58 -22.86
C LYS A 21 2.18 -0.20 -23.22
N LYS A 22 0.90 0.05 -22.92
CA LYS A 22 0.25 1.34 -23.16
C LYS A 22 0.55 2.37 -22.07
N TYR A 23 1.06 1.95 -20.91
CA TYR A 23 1.32 2.84 -19.79
C TYR A 23 2.62 3.63 -19.94
N GLY A 24 3.65 3.04 -20.54
CA GLY A 24 4.92 3.71 -20.83
C GLY A 24 6.05 2.75 -21.18
N SER A 25 7.17 3.29 -21.66
CA SER A 25 8.34 2.48 -22.02
C SER A 25 8.93 1.70 -20.83
N GLY A 26 8.78 2.22 -19.60
CA GLY A 26 9.25 1.56 -18.38
C GLY A 26 8.45 0.33 -17.95
N THR A 27 7.27 0.09 -18.53
CA THR A 27 6.35 -0.99 -18.11
C THR A 27 6.23 -2.10 -19.16
N VAL A 28 6.96 -2.03 -20.27
CA VAL A 28 6.92 -3.03 -21.36
C VAL A 28 7.30 -4.44 -20.92
N HIS A 29 7.98 -4.55 -19.78
CA HIS A 29 8.37 -5.82 -19.19
C HIS A 29 7.40 -6.32 -18.11
N ILE A 30 6.26 -5.68 -17.86
CA ILE A 30 5.26 -6.18 -16.91
C ILE A 30 4.24 -7.02 -17.67
N LEU A 31 3.94 -8.22 -17.16
CA LEU A 31 2.96 -9.15 -17.75
C LEU A 31 1.70 -9.28 -16.88
N ASN A 32 0.70 -10.00 -17.40
CA ASN A 32 -0.53 -10.36 -16.67
C ASN A 32 -1.22 -9.16 -16.01
N GLY A 33 -1.27 -8.05 -16.75
CA GLY A 33 -1.78 -6.80 -16.22
C GLY A 33 -3.27 -6.83 -15.95
N SER A 34 -3.67 -6.27 -14.82
CA SER A 34 -5.05 -5.93 -14.54
C SER A 34 -5.15 -4.58 -13.85
N SER A 35 -6.27 -3.90 -13.99
CA SER A 35 -6.50 -2.60 -13.37
C SER A 35 -7.95 -2.42 -12.91
N GLY A 36 -8.11 -1.65 -11.85
CA GLY A 36 -9.39 -1.25 -11.28
C GLY A 36 -9.31 0.18 -10.75
N GLY A 37 -10.45 0.78 -10.47
CA GLY A 37 -10.56 2.10 -9.85
C GLY A 37 -11.46 2.05 -8.63
N THR A 38 -11.17 2.86 -7.62
CA THR A 38 -11.93 2.92 -6.36
C THR A 38 -11.67 4.24 -5.65
N ASP A 39 -12.66 4.67 -4.87
CA ASP A 39 -12.52 5.78 -3.93
C ASP A 39 -12.42 5.27 -2.47
N GLU A 40 -12.49 3.96 -2.28
CA GLU A 40 -12.47 3.29 -0.99
C GLU A 40 -11.07 2.77 -0.64
N SER A 41 -10.90 2.37 0.62
CA SER A 41 -9.68 1.69 1.04
C SER A 41 -9.57 0.36 0.31
N THR A 42 -8.41 0.07 -0.26
CA THR A 42 -8.22 -1.17 -1.04
C THR A 42 -7.25 -2.10 -0.34
N ARG A 43 -7.67 -3.36 -0.23
CA ARG A 43 -6.84 -4.45 0.27
C ARG A 43 -6.20 -5.20 -0.89
N ILE A 44 -4.89 -5.36 -0.82
CA ILE A 44 -4.08 -6.19 -1.73
C ILE A 44 -3.42 -7.30 -0.92
N VAL A 45 -3.47 -8.54 -1.40
CA VAL A 45 -2.83 -9.67 -0.74
C VAL A 45 -1.84 -10.30 -1.70
N PHE A 46 -0.58 -10.35 -1.28
CA PHE A 46 0.46 -11.16 -1.90
C PHE A 46 0.54 -12.49 -1.16
N SER A 47 0.54 -13.60 -1.89
CA SER A 47 0.58 -14.94 -1.28
C SER A 47 1.80 -15.71 -1.75
N ASP A 48 2.53 -16.29 -0.81
CA ASP A 48 3.57 -17.31 -1.00
C ASP A 48 3.21 -18.55 -0.17
N LYS A 49 3.98 -19.63 -0.31
CA LYS A 49 3.82 -20.88 0.42
C LYS A 49 4.00 -20.75 1.93
N LYS A 50 4.77 -19.76 2.38
CA LYS A 50 5.11 -19.58 3.81
C LYS A 50 4.66 -18.24 4.38
N LEU A 51 4.53 -17.23 3.54
CA LEU A 51 4.23 -15.87 3.94
C LEU A 51 3.13 -15.31 3.06
N SER A 52 2.12 -14.72 3.68
CA SER A 52 1.17 -13.83 3.03
C SER A 52 1.42 -12.40 3.49
N THR A 53 1.28 -11.43 2.59
CA THR A 53 1.47 -10.01 2.91
C THR A 53 0.26 -9.23 2.45
N GLN A 54 -0.43 -8.61 3.40
CA GLN A 54 -1.47 -7.64 3.10
C GLN A 54 -0.86 -6.26 2.93
N VAL A 55 -1.28 -5.54 1.90
CA VAL A 55 -1.12 -4.10 1.77
C VAL A 55 -2.50 -3.49 1.83
N LEU A 56 -2.76 -2.61 2.80
CA LEU A 56 -3.98 -1.83 2.85
C LEU A 56 -3.66 -0.38 2.48
N MET A 57 -4.27 0.11 1.41
CA MET A 57 -4.12 1.49 0.93
C MET A 57 -5.27 2.35 1.44
N ASN A 58 -4.98 3.59 1.83
CA ASN A 58 -6.02 4.53 2.27
C ASN A 58 -7.03 4.85 1.17
N ALA A 59 -8.27 5.08 1.59
CA ALA A 59 -9.31 5.63 0.73
C ALA A 59 -8.93 7.04 0.28
N ASP A 60 -9.17 7.34 -0.99
CA ASP A 60 -9.09 8.67 -1.58
C ASP A 60 -9.68 8.62 -3.00
N SER A 61 -10.19 9.75 -3.46
CA SER A 61 -10.83 9.86 -4.76
C SER A 61 -9.87 9.54 -5.91
N ASN A 62 -10.40 8.93 -6.97
CA ASN A 62 -9.69 8.63 -8.20
C ASN A 62 -8.46 7.72 -7.99
N THR A 63 -8.51 6.81 -7.01
CA THR A 63 -7.46 5.81 -6.83
C THR A 63 -7.56 4.76 -7.93
N ARG A 64 -6.46 4.56 -8.65
CA ARG A 64 -6.29 3.50 -9.64
C ARG A 64 -5.32 2.46 -9.09
N VAL A 65 -5.71 1.20 -9.20
CA VAL A 65 -4.92 0.05 -8.77
C VAL A 65 -4.54 -0.74 -10.01
N TYR A 66 -3.28 -1.13 -10.10
CA TYR A 66 -2.75 -1.95 -11.18
C TYR A 66 -2.00 -3.14 -10.60
N LEU A 67 -2.28 -4.33 -11.10
CA LEU A 67 -1.55 -5.55 -10.79
C LEU A 67 -0.77 -6.02 -12.01
N GLY A 68 0.25 -6.83 -11.78
CA GLY A 68 0.96 -7.53 -12.84
C GLY A 68 2.17 -8.28 -12.31
N ASP A 69 2.93 -8.86 -13.24
CA ASP A 69 4.14 -9.61 -12.96
C ASP A 69 5.35 -8.89 -13.53
N GLY A 70 6.07 -8.19 -12.64
CA GLY A 70 7.27 -7.44 -13.00
C GLY A 70 8.53 -8.29 -12.97
N PRO A 71 9.61 -7.82 -13.62
CA PRO A 71 10.91 -8.46 -13.51
C PRO A 71 11.45 -8.36 -12.08
N PHE A 72 12.08 -9.43 -11.59
CA PHE A 72 12.81 -9.45 -10.32
C PHE A 72 14.31 -9.49 -10.57
N LYS A 73 14.92 -10.69 -10.55
CA LYS A 73 16.35 -10.87 -10.88
C LYS A 73 16.62 -10.89 -12.39
N SER A 74 15.58 -11.15 -13.20
CA SER A 74 15.64 -11.13 -14.66
C SER A 74 14.23 -10.99 -15.24
N VAL A 75 14.11 -10.83 -16.56
CA VAL A 75 12.80 -10.82 -17.25
C VAL A 75 12.14 -12.20 -17.31
N GLN A 76 12.89 -13.28 -17.06
CA GLN A 76 12.38 -14.64 -16.92
C GLN A 76 11.97 -14.94 -15.46
N ASN A 77 12.59 -14.28 -14.48
CA ASN A 77 12.24 -14.41 -13.07
C ASN A 77 11.32 -13.26 -12.65
N ARG A 78 10.02 -13.53 -12.67
CA ARG A 78 8.98 -12.53 -12.43
C ARG A 78 8.39 -12.66 -11.04
N VAL A 79 7.96 -11.53 -10.51
CA VAL A 79 7.28 -11.44 -9.23
C VAL A 79 6.02 -10.59 -9.35
N PRO A 80 4.96 -10.93 -8.60
CA PRO A 80 3.77 -10.12 -8.55
C PRO A 80 4.11 -8.73 -8.00
N LEU A 81 3.43 -7.72 -8.54
CA LEU A 81 3.51 -6.34 -8.09
C LEU A 81 2.14 -5.69 -8.02
N VAL A 82 2.06 -4.62 -7.24
CA VAL A 82 0.97 -3.65 -7.27
C VAL A 82 1.53 -2.25 -7.50
N MET A 83 0.78 -1.45 -8.25
CA MET A 83 0.99 -0.01 -8.39
C MET A 83 -0.32 0.70 -8.07
N PHE A 84 -0.21 1.76 -7.27
CA PHE A 84 -1.30 2.70 -7.02
C PHE A 84 -1.00 4.00 -7.74
N SER A 85 -2.01 4.61 -8.35
CA SER A 85 -1.90 5.96 -8.88
C SER A 85 -3.15 6.77 -8.55
N ARG A 86 -2.97 8.09 -8.47
CA ARG A 86 -3.98 9.11 -8.29
C ARG A 86 -3.51 10.34 -9.06
N GLN A 87 -4.44 11.18 -9.47
CA GLN A 87 -4.14 12.42 -10.19
C GLN A 87 -4.62 13.62 -9.38
N GLY A 88 -3.79 14.64 -9.27
CA GLY A 88 -4.10 15.87 -8.53
C GLY A 88 -2.82 16.59 -8.10
N ASN A 89 -2.96 17.84 -7.69
CA ASN A 89 -1.84 18.65 -7.20
C ASN A 89 -1.43 18.23 -5.77
N ASP A 90 -2.37 17.65 -5.03
CA ASP A 90 -2.29 17.47 -3.59
C ASP A 90 -2.73 16.06 -3.18
N VAL A 91 -1.91 15.06 -3.53
CA VAL A 91 -2.22 13.64 -3.31
C VAL A 91 -1.39 13.06 -2.16
N ILE A 92 -2.03 12.35 -1.22
CA ILE A 92 -1.36 11.66 -0.11
C ILE A 92 -1.62 10.16 -0.19
N PHE A 93 -0.59 9.38 -0.46
CA PHE A 93 -0.65 7.92 -0.34
C PHE A 93 -0.21 7.49 1.06
N ALA A 94 -1.06 6.75 1.74
CA ALA A 94 -0.71 6.04 2.96
C ALA A 94 -1.09 4.57 2.81
N ALA A 95 -0.15 3.68 3.12
CA ALA A 95 -0.39 2.25 3.11
C ALA A 95 0.25 1.60 4.34
N VAL A 96 -0.41 0.57 4.86
CA VAL A 96 0.16 -0.31 5.88
C VAL A 96 0.42 -1.67 5.26
N ILE A 97 1.59 -2.23 5.57
CA ILE A 97 2.00 -3.56 5.13
C ILE A 97 2.00 -4.49 6.35
N GLU A 98 1.24 -5.57 6.28
CA GLU A 98 1.18 -6.60 7.32
C GLU A 98 1.62 -7.95 6.76
N PRO A 99 2.85 -8.42 7.07
CA PRO A 99 3.29 -9.78 6.76
C PRO A 99 2.82 -10.77 7.84
N LYS A 100 2.35 -11.95 7.42
CA LYS A 100 1.91 -13.05 8.29
C LYS A 100 2.28 -14.41 7.72
N PRO A 101 2.42 -15.46 8.55
CA PRO A 101 2.45 -16.83 8.04
C PRO A 101 1.21 -17.13 7.20
N THR A 102 1.39 -17.85 6.09
CA THR A 102 0.28 -18.25 5.21
C THR A 102 -0.78 -19.02 6.00
N GLY A 103 -2.05 -18.68 5.81
CA GLY A 103 -3.18 -19.30 6.52
C GLY A 103 -3.52 -18.67 7.87
N THR A 104 -2.82 -17.60 8.27
CA THR A 104 -3.19 -16.79 9.44
C THR A 104 -4.00 -15.57 9.00
N ASP A 105 -5.01 -15.20 9.79
CA ASP A 105 -5.79 -13.99 9.54
C ASP A 105 -4.94 -12.72 9.75
N PHE A 106 -5.20 -11.73 8.91
CA PHE A 106 -4.64 -10.40 9.05
C PHE A 106 -5.39 -9.63 10.13
N GLY A 107 -4.65 -8.88 10.95
CA GLY A 107 -5.25 -8.04 11.99
C GLY A 107 -5.66 -6.67 11.45
N LEU A 108 -5.06 -6.22 10.35
CA LEU A 108 -5.26 -4.92 9.75
C LEU A 108 -6.62 -4.82 9.04
N THR A 109 -7.49 -3.96 9.56
CA THR A 109 -8.87 -3.80 9.08
C THR A 109 -9.10 -2.47 8.35
N LYS A 110 -8.44 -1.39 8.78
CA LYS A 110 -8.65 -0.06 8.18
C LYS A 110 -7.38 0.79 8.25
N ILE A 111 -7.21 1.64 7.24
CA ILE A 111 -6.31 2.79 7.29
C ILE A 111 -7.06 4.03 6.83
N ALA A 112 -6.88 5.13 7.54
CA ALA A 112 -7.44 6.43 7.17
C ALA A 112 -6.38 7.51 7.28
N VAL A 113 -6.47 8.51 6.42
CA VAL A 113 -5.68 9.74 6.51
C VAL A 113 -6.63 10.87 6.84
N SER A 114 -6.24 11.70 7.80
CA SER A 114 -6.96 12.88 8.25
C SER A 114 -5.97 14.02 8.51
N GLY A 115 -6.45 15.15 9.04
CA GLY A 115 -5.60 16.30 9.32
C GLY A 115 -5.35 17.18 8.10
N GLN A 116 -4.40 18.11 8.25
CA GLN A 116 -4.04 19.03 7.17
C GLN A 116 -3.05 18.38 6.21
N LYS A 117 -3.02 18.80 4.95
CA LYS A 117 -2.09 18.28 3.94
C LYS A 117 -0.63 18.28 4.40
N ASN A 118 -0.22 19.37 5.07
CA ASN A 118 1.14 19.52 5.56
C ASN A 118 1.37 18.83 6.89
N CYS A 119 0.31 18.46 7.62
CA CYS A 119 0.43 17.74 8.89
C CYS A 119 -0.56 16.55 8.91
N PRO A 120 -0.35 15.53 8.06
CA PRO A 120 -1.30 14.44 7.96
C PRO A 120 -1.25 13.55 9.20
N GLU A 121 -2.41 13.03 9.56
CA GLU A 121 -2.61 12.06 10.61
C GLU A 121 -3.12 10.75 10.02
N ILE A 122 -2.35 9.69 10.21
CA ILE A 122 -2.65 8.35 9.72
C ILE A 122 -3.19 7.53 10.88
N LEU A 123 -4.41 7.03 10.73
CA LEU A 123 -5.05 6.11 11.68
C LEU A 123 -5.01 4.70 11.10
N ILE A 124 -4.59 3.73 11.92
CA ILE A 124 -4.40 2.33 11.55
C ILE A 124 -5.23 1.49 12.52
N ASP A 125 -6.30 0.87 12.02
CA ASP A 125 -7.16 -0.01 12.81
C ASP A 125 -6.71 -1.46 12.66
N ARG A 126 -6.51 -2.11 13.80
CA ARG A 126 -6.18 -3.53 13.95
C ARG A 126 -7.25 -4.25 14.78
N GLY A 127 -8.46 -4.37 14.23
CA GLY A 127 -9.56 -5.07 14.89
C GLY A 127 -10.06 -4.36 16.16
N GLY A 128 -10.20 -3.03 16.12
CA GLY A 128 -10.64 -2.19 17.23
C GLY A 128 -9.51 -1.51 18.00
N ASN A 129 -8.26 -1.93 17.76
CA ASN A 129 -7.08 -1.24 18.28
C ASN A 129 -6.60 -0.22 17.25
N VAL A 130 -6.66 1.07 17.59
CA VAL A 130 -6.28 2.14 16.67
C VAL A 130 -4.90 2.68 17.05
N ASP A 131 -3.93 2.47 16.16
CA ASP A 131 -2.64 3.14 16.20
C ASP A 131 -2.73 4.43 15.38
N LYS A 132 -1.96 5.44 15.78
CA LYS A 132 -1.95 6.77 15.17
C LYS A 132 -0.52 7.18 14.85
N VAL A 133 -0.32 7.68 13.63
CA VAL A 133 0.92 8.32 13.19
C VAL A 133 0.60 9.76 12.83
N SER A 134 1.17 10.71 13.55
CA SER A 134 1.07 12.13 13.25
C SER A 134 2.38 12.61 12.65
N LEU A 135 2.29 13.21 11.46
CA LEU A 135 3.45 13.74 10.74
C LEU A 135 3.40 15.27 10.82
N ASP A 136 4.39 15.89 11.46
CA ASP A 136 4.78 17.27 11.20
C ASP A 136 6.11 17.21 10.41
N PRO A 137 6.08 17.37 9.08
CA PRO A 137 7.22 17.15 8.21
C PRO A 137 8.39 18.11 8.47
N PHE A 138 8.17 19.18 9.24
CA PHE A 138 9.22 20.13 9.57
C PHE A 138 9.82 19.91 10.95
N THR A 139 9.09 19.26 11.85
CA THR A 139 9.47 19.26 13.26
C THR A 139 9.46 17.89 13.91
N ARG A 140 8.57 16.97 13.52
CA ARG A 140 8.30 15.80 14.36
C ARG A 140 7.52 14.68 13.66
N ILE A 141 7.88 13.45 13.97
CA ILE A 141 7.04 12.27 13.72
C ILE A 141 6.63 11.69 15.08
N ASP A 142 5.32 11.61 15.31
CA ASP A 142 4.74 10.97 16.48
C ASP A 142 4.03 9.68 16.08
N ILE A 143 4.33 8.61 16.82
CA ILE A 143 3.64 7.32 16.70
C ILE A 143 3.05 7.00 18.07
N ALA A 144 1.72 7.03 18.16
CA ALA A 144 0.97 6.62 19.33
C ALA A 144 0.32 5.26 19.05
N LEU A 145 0.75 4.23 19.76
CA LEU A 145 0.14 2.91 19.69
C LEU A 145 -1.05 2.84 20.65
N SER A 146 -2.05 2.06 20.28
CA SER A 146 -3.19 1.70 21.14
C SER A 146 -2.78 1.14 22.50
N SER A 147 -1.58 0.54 22.60
CA SER A 147 -0.98 0.06 23.85
C SER A 147 -0.43 1.16 24.78
N GLY A 148 -0.51 2.43 24.39
CA GLY A 148 -0.01 3.58 25.14
C GLY A 148 1.47 3.92 24.88
N ILE A 149 2.13 3.22 23.96
CA ILE A 149 3.50 3.54 23.55
C ILE A 149 3.46 4.79 22.67
N LEU A 150 4.19 5.83 23.09
CA LEU A 150 4.47 7.00 22.27
C LEU A 150 5.94 6.97 21.86
N LEU A 151 6.19 6.90 20.55
CA LEU A 151 7.50 7.16 19.97
C LEU A 151 7.44 8.53 19.31
N SER A 152 8.30 9.43 19.75
CA SER A 152 8.46 10.76 19.18
C SER A 152 9.87 10.88 18.63
N VAL A 153 9.98 11.32 17.39
CA VAL A 153 11.26 11.64 16.76
C VAL A 153 11.18 13.08 16.27
N ASP A 154 12.00 13.94 16.85
CA ASP A 154 12.14 15.32 16.38
C ASP A 154 12.97 15.35 15.08
N GLY A 155 12.58 16.21 14.15
CA GLY A 155 13.34 16.47 12.94
C GLY A 155 14.68 17.13 13.27
N ILE A 156 15.74 16.71 12.60
CA ILE A 156 17.02 17.42 12.65
C ILE A 156 16.81 18.78 11.97
N GLN A 157 16.81 19.87 12.73
CA GLN A 157 16.83 21.21 12.15
C GLN A 157 18.14 21.38 11.37
N HIS A 158 18.03 21.60 10.06
CA HIS A 158 19.16 21.93 9.18
C HIS A 158 19.44 23.42 9.20
#